data_AF-A0A1H7I9H6-F1
#
_entry.id   AF-A0A1H7I9H6-F1
#
_cell.length_a   1.000
_cell.length_b   1.000
_cell.length_c   1.000
_cell.angle_alpha   90.00
_cell.angle_beta   90.00
_cell.angle_gamma   90.00
#
_symmetry.space_group_name_H-M   'P 1'
#
loop_
_entity.id
_entity.type
_entity.pdbx_description
1 polymer ?
#
loop_
_entity_poly.entity_id
_entity_poly.type
_entity_poly.pdbx_seq_one_letter_code
_entity_poly.pdbx_strand_id
1 'polypeptide(L)' 'CIPLIRFDMTFATYYAKKRGEGKPHRVAITHVAKKLIRVIYALERQDIDFNTQKLR' A
#
# COMPACT_ATOMS: atom_id res chain seq x y z
N CYS A 1 1.83 -14.01 -1.95
CA CYS A 1 1.49 -12.64 -2.39
C CYS A 1 0.58 -12.02 -1.32
N ILE A 2 0.73 -10.74 -0.97
CA ILE A 2 -0.10 -10.11 0.09
C ILE A 2 -1.55 -9.92 -0.44
N PRO A 3 -2.59 -10.37 0.30
CA PRO A 3 -4.00 -10.21 -0.11
C PRO A 3 -4.39 -8.77 -0.47
N LEU A 4 -3.82 -7.78 0.22
CA LEU A 4 -4.01 -6.35 -0.04
C LEU A 4 -3.75 -5.94 -1.51
N ILE A 5 -2.72 -6.51 -2.14
CA ILE A 5 -2.39 -6.21 -3.54
C ILE A 5 -3.47 -6.75 -4.50
N ARG A 6 -4.23 -7.75 -4.06
CA ARG A 6 -5.28 -8.39 -4.86
C ARG A 6 -6.64 -7.70 -4.73
N PHE A 7 -6.92 -7.11 -3.57
CA PHE A 7 -8.24 -6.55 -3.24
C PHE A 7 -8.30 -5.02 -3.26
N ASP A 8 -7.16 -4.33 -3.19
CA ASP A 8 -7.10 -2.86 -3.23
C ASP A 8 -6.31 -2.39 -4.47
N MET A 9 -7.01 -1.76 -5.41
CA MET A 9 -6.42 -1.26 -6.66
C MET A 9 -5.34 -0.20 -6.43
N THR A 10 -5.39 0.56 -5.33
CA THR A 10 -4.39 1.59 -5.01
C THR A 10 -3.08 0.97 -4.54
N PHE A 11 -3.15 -0.08 -3.72
CA PHE A 11 -1.96 -0.84 -3.35
C PHE A 11 -1.45 -1.71 -4.50
N ALA A 12 -2.34 -2.22 -5.36
CA ALA A 12 -1.97 -2.96 -6.57
C ALA A 12 -1.18 -2.09 -7.57
N THR A 13 -1.67 -0.88 -7.85
CA THR A 13 -0.98 0.10 -8.71
C THR A 13 0.33 0.56 -8.10
N TYR A 14 0.39 0.79 -6.78
CA TYR A 14 1.65 1.10 -6.10
C TYR A 14 2.65 -0.06 -6.18
N TYR A 15 2.20 -1.31 -5.99
CA TYR A 15 3.03 -2.50 -6.16
C TYR A 15 3.56 -2.62 -7.60
N ALA A 16 2.70 -2.44 -8.61
CA ALA A 16 3.07 -2.47 -10.02
C ALA A 16 4.10 -1.38 -10.35
N LYS A 17 3.92 -0.16 -9.83
CA LYS A 17 4.91 0.92 -9.93
C LYS A 17 6.25 0.49 -9.34
N LYS A 18 6.26 -0.11 -8.15
CA LYS A 18 7.51 -0.60 -7.53
C LYS A 18 8.17 -1.73 -8.32
N ARG A 19 7.40 -2.58 -9.01
CA ARG A 19 7.94 -3.57 -9.94
C ARG A 19 8.51 -2.94 -11.22
N GLY A 20 7.85 -1.91 -11.75
CA GLY A 20 8.32 -1.12 -12.91
C GLY A 20 9.59 -0.31 -12.65
N GLU A 21 9.82 0.10 -11.39
CA GLU A 21 11.09 0.71 -10.93
C GLU A 21 12.28 -0.30 -10.89
N GLY A 22 12.09 -1.54 -11.35
CA GLY A 22 13.13 -2.58 -11.34
C GLY A 22 13.33 -3.28 -9.98
N LYS A 23 12.51 -3.00 -8.98
CA LYS A 23 12.68 -3.60 -7.64
C LYS A 23 12.28 -5.08 -7.65
N PRO A 24 13.07 -5.98 -7.04
CA PRO A 24 12.69 -7.39 -6.85
C PRO A 24 11.36 -7.54 -6.12
N HIS A 25 10.65 -8.64 -6.37
CA HIS A 25 9.32 -8.89 -5.81
C HIS A 25 9.24 -8.69 -4.29
N ARG A 26 10.20 -9.27 -3.55
CA ARG A 26 10.28 -9.15 -2.08
C ARG A 26 10.43 -7.70 -1.63
N VAL A 27 11.25 -6.92 -2.32
CA VAL A 27 11.48 -5.50 -2.01
C VAL A 27 10.22 -4.68 -2.30
N ALA A 28 9.56 -4.92 -3.44
CA ALA A 28 8.30 -4.28 -3.78
C ALA A 28 7.20 -4.57 -2.75
N ILE A 29 7.10 -5.81 -2.26
CA ILE A 29 6.19 -6.18 -1.16
C ILE A 29 6.52 -5.39 0.12
N THR A 30 7.79 -5.31 0.50
CA THR A 30 8.19 -4.54 1.69
C THR A 30 7.81 -3.07 1.57
N HIS A 31 7.90 -2.48 0.38
CA HIS A 31 7.43 -1.12 0.13
C HIS A 31 5.91 -0.98 0.32
N VAL A 32 5.13 -1.95 -0.17
CA VAL A 32 3.66 -1.97 0.00
C VAL A 32 3.30 -2.10 1.48
N ALA A 33 3.92 -3.02 2.21
CA ALA A 33 3.67 -3.20 3.65
C ALA A 33 4.04 -1.94 4.45
N LYS A 34 5.19 -1.32 4.16
CA LYS A 34 5.58 -0.04 4.76
C LYS A 34 4.60 1.09 4.43
N LYS A 35 3.97 1.08 3.25
CA LYS A 35 2.94 2.06 2.91
C LYS A 35 1.66 1.81 3.72
N LEU A 36 1.24 0.56 3.86
CA LEU A 36 0.08 0.17 4.67
C LEU A 36 0.23 0.59 6.14
N ILE A 37 1.38 0.29 6.76
CA ILE A 37 1.63 0.65 8.17
C ILE A 37 1.50 2.17 8.38
N ARG A 38 2.02 2.98 7.44
CA ARG A 38 1.89 4.44 7.53
C ARG A 38 0.45 4.93 7.40
N VAL A 39 -0.35 4.27 6.55
CA VAL A 39 -1.77 4.58 6.43
C VAL A 39 -2.48 4.29 7.75
N ILE A 40 -2.32 3.08 8.30
CA ILE A 40 -2.94 2.70 9.59
C ILE A 40 -2.53 3.69 10.68
N TYR A 41 -1.25 3.99 10.79
CA TYR A 41 -0.75 4.96 11.77
C TYR A 41 -1.36 6.36 11.59
N ALA A 42 -1.55 6.83 10.35
CA ALA A 42 -2.16 8.12 10.09
C ALA A 42 -3.65 8.15 10.44
N LEU A 43 -4.37 7.05 10.19
CA LEU A 43 -5.79 6.92 10.54
C LEU A 43 -5.98 6.92 12.06
N GLU A 44 -5.23 6.07 12.77
CA GLU A 44 -5.25 5.99 14.24
C GLU A 44 -4.89 7.33 14.88
N ARG A 45 -3.90 8.03 14.32
CA ARG A 45 -3.47 9.33 14.85
C ARG A 45 -4.49 10.45 14.63
N GLN A 46 -5.28 10.38 13.55
CA GLN A 46 -6.25 11.41 13.18
C GLN A 46 -7.68 11.07 13.60
N ASP A 47 -7.90 9.88 14.19
CA ASP A 47 -9.22 9.34 14.55
C ASP A 47 -10.21 9.42 13.37
N ILE A 48 -9.73 9.02 12.20
CA ILE A 48 -10.52 9.02 10.96
C ILE A 48 -10.68 7.60 10.42
N ASP A 49 -11.87 7.33 9.90
CA ASP A 49 -12.14 6.07 9.22
C ASP A 49 -11.34 5.93 7.92
N PHE A 50 -10.99 4.68 7.62
CA PHE A 50 -10.36 4.33 6.35
C PHE A 50 -11.29 4.68 5.18
N ASN A 51 -10.84 5.60 4.33
CA ASN A 51 -11.51 5.91 3.07
C ASN A 51 -10.55 5.67 1.90
N THR A 52 -10.92 4.74 1.03
CA THR A 52 -10.15 4.34 -0.16
C THR A 52 -9.92 5.49 -1.14
N GLN A 53 -10.81 6.48 -1.19
CA GLN A 53 -10.68 7.65 -2.07
C GLN A 53 -9.56 8.60 -1.62
N LYS A 54 -9.27 8.65 -0.31
CA LYS A 54 -8.21 9.50 0.27
C LYS A 54 -6.81 8.88 0.13
N LEU A 55 -6.71 7.67 -0.44
CA LEU A 55 -5.46 6.92 -0.54
C LEU A 55 -4.61 7.25 -1.79
N ARG A 56 -5.21 8.01 -2.72
CA ARG A 56 -4.69 8.25 -4.07
C ARG A 56 -3.66 9.37 -4.11
#